data_AF-A0A0W0ZVA0-F1
#
_entry.id   AF-A0A0W0ZVA0-F1
#
_cell.length_a   1.000
_cell.length_b   1.000
_cell.length_c   1.000
_cell.angle_alpha   90.00
_cell.angle_beta   90.00
_cell.angle_gamma   90.00
#
_symmetry.space_group_name_H-M   'P 1'
#
loop_
_entity.id
_entity.type
_entity.pdbx_description
1 polymer ?
#
loop_
_entity_poly.entity_id
_entity_poly.type
_entity_poly.pdbx_seq_one_letter_code
_entity_poly.pdbx_strand_id
1 'polypeptide(L)'
;MFLKRFPENPLIKKIKISGPFISVYVPEAELNNFQKKYEKLLNQYSVLSIGEGLMHDFAHYTHNKHLSFLFAKKSSQEKSGHFHFILPATVTEINLTTFLNFFEDQDLNKEQKQQVLKEFKEHSNTLTLETLLEQIKSYKYIVSALLQKDLYLSIMMPLLTECVSNLEAYSSTDDPVNISPSSMIKIGDHQVSARDAYNNFTAFLTHIGFLSSFEEIIEQLKKGEKETTPQTIKELNELFNSASTTPFPNFNTSPYLFNELVAHFPFFDGNFNNLYGMLKQQLANLLKTEGLIFAPQKINLPPEDISYNQAIFFLSKQGNIGLKIMYTMARLQEGKRSSNPYWINSGTKLQGIVDAVLNLKDKENNLKEVVQNSESELYLALNKQRLLPLTFLGSFAVNKSKSMMKVEEEISNSLTC
;
A
#
# COMPACT_ATOMS: atom_id res chain seq x y z
N MET A 1 7.65 -4.79 11.51
CA MET A 1 9.00 -4.41 11.13
C MET A 1 9.77 -5.69 11.19
N PHE A 2 10.06 -6.19 10.01
CA PHE A 2 10.86 -7.37 9.87
C PHE A 2 12.34 -6.98 9.90
N LEU A 3 13.17 -7.79 10.55
CA LEU A 3 14.61 -7.57 10.63
C LEU A 3 15.34 -8.91 10.57
N LYS A 4 16.24 -9.05 9.59
CA LYS A 4 17.18 -10.17 9.49
C LYS A 4 18.61 -9.69 9.64
N ARG A 5 19.39 -10.33 10.53
CA ARG A 5 20.83 -10.04 10.72
C ARG A 5 21.68 -11.14 10.10
N PHE A 6 22.83 -10.73 9.56
CA PHE A 6 23.87 -11.60 9.00
C PHE A 6 25.21 -11.20 9.61
N PRO A 7 25.49 -11.55 10.88
CA PRO A 7 26.69 -11.08 11.58
C PRO A 7 27.99 -11.49 10.87
N GLU A 8 27.99 -12.68 10.27
CA GLU A 8 29.14 -13.28 9.59
C GLU A 8 29.30 -12.82 8.13
N ASN A 9 28.30 -12.15 7.56
CA ASN A 9 28.36 -11.68 6.17
C ASN A 9 29.25 -10.44 6.07
N PRO A 10 30.25 -10.40 5.17
CA PRO A 10 31.21 -9.30 5.09
C PRO A 10 30.59 -8.00 4.55
N LEU A 11 29.59 -8.08 3.66
CA LEU A 11 29.04 -6.92 2.96
C LEU A 11 27.67 -6.48 3.49
N ILE A 12 26.76 -7.40 3.76
CA ILE A 12 25.38 -7.10 4.17
C ILE A 12 25.19 -7.55 5.61
N LYS A 13 25.17 -6.61 6.56
CA LYS A 13 25.08 -6.92 8.00
C LYS A 13 23.66 -7.22 8.47
N LYS A 14 22.67 -6.57 7.85
CA LYS A 14 21.25 -6.81 8.13
C LYS A 14 20.37 -6.24 7.04
N ILE A 15 19.21 -6.86 6.84
CA ILE A 15 18.11 -6.37 6.01
C ILE A 15 16.93 -6.08 6.94
N LYS A 16 16.36 -4.88 6.80
CA LYS A 16 15.18 -4.45 7.56
C LYS A 16 14.06 -4.06 6.59
N ILE A 17 12.82 -4.39 6.94
CA ILE A 17 11.64 -4.08 6.14
C ILE A 17 10.61 -3.34 7.01
N SER A 18 10.18 -2.17 6.53
CA SER A 18 9.18 -1.30 7.16
C SER A 18 8.25 -0.74 6.09
N GLY A 19 7.00 -1.23 6.01
CA GLY A 19 6.03 -0.73 5.02
C GLY A 19 6.56 -0.88 3.58
N PRO A 20 6.75 0.22 2.82
CA PRO A 20 7.33 0.22 1.47
C PRO A 20 8.87 0.32 1.43
N PHE A 21 9.55 0.30 2.58
CA PHE A 21 11.01 0.47 2.64
C PHE A 21 11.74 -0.86 2.86
N ILE A 22 12.76 -1.12 2.03
CA ILE A 22 13.78 -2.12 2.32
C ILE A 22 15.08 -1.40 2.67
N SER A 23 15.60 -1.66 3.86
CA SER A 23 16.85 -1.06 4.36
C SER A 23 17.95 -2.11 4.39
N VAL A 24 19.04 -1.85 3.66
CA VAL A 24 20.20 -2.74 3.60
C VAL A 24 21.35 -2.07 4.35
N TYR A 25 21.84 -2.71 5.39
CA TYR A 25 22.94 -2.21 6.21
C TYR A 25 24.25 -2.82 5.77
N VAL A 26 25.23 -1.96 5.51
CA VAL A 26 26.52 -2.24 4.92
C VAL A 26 27.61 -1.66 5.83
N PRO A 27 28.74 -2.35 6.06
CA PRO A 27 29.84 -1.77 6.81
C PRO A 27 30.32 -0.46 6.18
N GLU A 28 30.66 0.53 7.01
CA GLU A 28 31.10 1.84 6.52
C GLU A 28 32.27 1.74 5.53
N ALA A 29 33.20 0.82 5.78
CA ALA A 29 34.34 0.54 4.90
C ALA A 29 33.94 0.01 3.51
N GLU A 30 32.76 -0.61 3.38
CA GLU A 30 32.28 -1.23 2.15
C GLU A 30 31.27 -0.37 1.37
N LEU A 31 30.90 0.82 1.86
CA LEU A 31 29.86 1.65 1.25
C LEU A 31 30.13 1.99 -0.22
N ASN A 32 31.35 2.42 -0.53
CA ASN A 32 31.73 2.77 -1.91
C ASN A 32 31.75 1.53 -2.81
N ASN A 33 32.12 0.37 -2.28
CA ASN A 33 32.14 -0.89 -3.01
C ASN A 33 30.71 -1.33 -3.33
N PHE A 34 29.83 -1.31 -2.32
CA PHE A 34 28.41 -1.61 -2.48
C PHE A 34 27.74 -0.71 -3.54
N GLN A 35 27.98 0.61 -3.49
CA GLN A 35 27.40 1.54 -4.47
C GLN A 35 27.82 1.23 -5.90
N LYS A 36 29.11 0.94 -6.12
CA LYS A 36 29.62 0.60 -7.46
C LYS A 36 29.08 -0.75 -7.93
N LYS A 37 29.08 -1.74 -7.04
CA LYS A 37 28.67 -3.11 -7.37
C LYS A 37 27.18 -3.19 -7.69
N TYR A 38 26.35 -2.48 -6.94
CA TYR A 38 24.90 -2.50 -7.05
C TYR A 38 24.33 -1.21 -7.66
N GLU A 39 25.08 -0.55 -8.56
CA GLU A 39 24.64 0.65 -9.27
C GLU A 39 23.31 0.41 -10.03
N LYS A 40 23.13 -0.78 -10.61
CA LYS A 40 21.86 -1.16 -11.25
C LYS A 40 20.68 -1.16 -10.28
N LEU A 41 20.88 -1.66 -9.06
CA LEU A 41 19.84 -1.64 -8.01
C LEU A 41 19.51 -0.20 -7.61
N LEU A 42 20.52 0.67 -7.51
CA LEU A 42 20.37 2.09 -7.21
C LEU A 42 19.69 2.88 -8.33
N ASN A 43 19.86 2.46 -9.59
CA ASN A 43 19.16 3.05 -10.73
C ASN A 43 17.71 2.55 -10.84
N GLN A 44 17.43 1.35 -10.34
CA GLN A 44 16.09 0.74 -10.38
C GLN A 44 15.16 1.30 -9.28
N TYR A 45 15.70 1.57 -8.10
CA TYR A 45 14.93 2.01 -6.94
C TYR A 45 15.44 3.35 -6.43
N SER A 46 14.50 4.27 -6.21
CA SER A 46 14.79 5.51 -5.49
C SER A 46 15.35 5.18 -4.10
N VAL A 47 16.43 5.86 -3.73
CA VAL A 47 17.02 5.74 -2.39
C VAL A 47 16.66 6.98 -1.60
N LEU A 48 16.19 6.76 -0.37
CA LEU A 48 15.92 7.83 0.55
C LEU A 48 17.24 8.32 1.17
N SER A 49 17.51 9.62 1.08
CA SER A 49 18.70 10.22 1.68
C SER A 49 18.65 10.12 3.20
N ILE A 50 19.81 9.83 3.78
CA ILE A 50 19.92 9.67 5.23
C ILE A 50 19.73 11.02 5.94
N GLY A 51 18.92 11.01 7.00
CA GLY A 51 18.68 12.16 7.86
C GLY A 51 17.67 13.17 7.31
N GLU A 52 17.00 12.85 6.19
CA GLU A 52 16.09 13.78 5.52
C GLU A 52 14.62 13.33 5.62
N GLY A 53 13.88 13.97 6.53
CA GLY A 53 12.41 13.94 6.52
C GLY A 53 11.76 12.81 7.32
N LEU A 54 10.43 12.87 7.42
CA LEU A 54 9.62 11.92 8.18
C LEU A 54 9.64 10.50 7.60
N MET A 55 9.81 10.39 6.29
CA MET A 55 9.92 9.09 5.62
C MET A 55 11.24 8.38 5.98
N HIS A 56 12.32 9.13 6.24
CA HIS A 56 13.57 8.57 6.78
C HIS A 56 13.33 7.94 8.15
N ASP A 57 12.69 8.70 9.05
CA ASP A 57 12.42 8.25 10.41
C ASP A 57 11.48 7.05 10.44
N PHE A 58 10.51 7.01 9.52
CA PHE A 58 9.65 5.85 9.32
C PHE A 58 10.42 4.62 8.83
N ALA A 59 11.31 4.78 7.85
CA ALA A 59 12.20 3.69 7.42
C ALA A 59 13.07 3.20 8.60
N HIS A 60 13.43 4.07 9.54
CA HIS A 60 14.21 3.74 10.72
C HIS A 60 13.45 3.19 11.91
N TYR A 61 12.12 3.27 11.94
CA TYR A 61 11.25 2.95 13.07
C TYR A 61 11.70 1.71 13.87
N THR A 62 12.56 1.91 14.89
CA THR A 62 13.17 0.86 15.73
C THR A 62 13.34 1.28 17.18
N HIS A 63 13.05 2.52 17.54
CA HIS A 63 13.15 2.94 18.94
C HIS A 63 11.87 3.66 19.28
N ASN A 64 11.31 3.35 20.45
CA ASN A 64 10.22 4.02 21.17
C ASN A 64 10.48 5.52 21.40
N LYS A 65 10.95 6.24 20.38
CA LYS A 65 10.99 7.68 20.38
C LYS A 65 9.58 8.09 20.02
N HIS A 66 8.83 8.42 21.06
CA HIS A 66 7.62 9.21 21.02
C HIS A 66 7.79 10.32 19.96
N LEU A 67 6.78 10.64 19.15
CA LEU A 67 6.83 11.68 18.10
C LEU A 67 7.30 13.07 18.61
N SER A 68 7.55 13.23 19.91
CA SER A 68 8.24 14.38 20.51
C SER A 68 9.68 14.58 20.02
N PHE A 69 10.36 13.58 19.42
CA PHE A 69 11.66 13.79 18.79
C PHE A 69 11.60 14.48 17.42
N LEU A 70 10.41 14.59 16.80
CA LEU A 70 10.19 15.27 15.51
C LEU A 70 10.59 16.76 15.52
N PHE A 71 10.82 17.32 16.71
CA PHE A 71 11.15 18.73 16.91
C PHE A 71 12.60 18.97 17.38
N ALA A 72 13.41 17.91 17.52
CA ALA A 72 14.80 18.03 17.94
C ALA A 72 15.74 18.07 16.72
N LYS A 73 16.23 19.26 16.36
CA LYS A 73 17.34 19.42 15.41
C LYS A 73 18.61 18.76 15.96
N LYS A 74 19.11 17.72 15.29
CA LYS A 74 20.52 17.25 15.32
C LYS A 74 20.87 16.75 13.92
N SER A 75 21.72 17.41 13.15
CA SER A 75 23.19 17.63 13.20
C SER A 75 23.99 16.56 12.44
N SER A 76 24.51 16.99 11.29
CA SER A 76 25.77 16.60 10.61
C SER A 76 26.08 15.14 10.26
N GLN A 77 26.06 14.87 8.95
CA GLN A 77 27.13 14.20 8.16
C GLN A 77 27.85 12.98 8.77
N GLU A 78 27.14 11.95 9.20
CA GLU A 78 27.70 10.59 9.23
C GLU A 78 27.34 9.88 7.93
N LYS A 79 28.34 9.33 7.23
CA LYS A 79 28.11 8.48 6.05
C LYS A 79 27.37 7.23 6.50
N SER A 80 26.05 7.30 6.33
CA SER A 80 25.15 6.18 6.03
C SER A 80 25.74 4.79 5.96
N GLY A 81 25.88 4.03 7.05
CA GLY A 81 26.18 2.59 7.00
C GLY A 81 25.02 1.73 6.42
N HIS A 82 24.07 2.34 5.71
CA HIS A 82 22.87 1.69 5.21
C HIS A 82 22.18 2.49 4.11
N PHE A 83 21.43 1.78 3.27
CA PHE A 83 20.64 2.31 2.16
C PHE A 83 19.16 2.03 2.40
N HIS A 84 18.30 3.05 2.30
CA HIS A 84 16.85 2.91 2.35
C HIS A 84 16.28 2.93 0.94
N PHE A 85 15.98 1.76 0.40
CA PHE A 85 15.33 1.62 -0.89
C PHE A 85 13.83 1.84 -0.75
N ILE A 86 13.31 2.79 -1.52
CA ILE A 86 11.89 3.12 -1.60
C ILE A 86 11.27 2.24 -2.69
N LEU A 87 10.33 1.39 -2.31
CA LEU A 87 9.54 0.62 -3.26
C LEU A 87 8.30 1.40 -3.71
N PRO A 88 7.82 1.15 -4.94
CA PRO A 88 6.60 1.78 -5.46
C PRO A 88 5.30 1.27 -4.79
N ALA A 89 5.40 0.30 -3.88
CA ALA A 89 4.28 -0.25 -3.10
C ALA A 89 4.82 -0.88 -1.81
N THR A 90 3.92 -1.28 -0.91
CA THR A 90 4.29 -2.07 0.28
C THR A 90 5.06 -3.35 -0.07
N VAL A 91 5.97 -3.75 0.81
CA VAL A 91 6.82 -4.92 0.59
C VAL A 91 5.95 -6.19 0.66
N THR A 92 6.12 -7.06 -0.34
CA THR A 92 5.43 -8.35 -0.52
C THR A 92 6.49 -9.43 -0.73
N GLU A 93 6.12 -10.71 -0.57
CA GLU A 93 7.04 -11.83 -0.84
C GLU A 93 7.61 -11.75 -2.27
N ILE A 94 6.77 -11.37 -3.24
CA ILE A 94 7.14 -11.26 -4.65
C ILE A 94 8.17 -10.14 -4.88
N ASN A 95 7.90 -8.91 -4.43
CA ASN A 95 8.84 -7.81 -4.67
C ASN A 95 10.11 -7.93 -3.83
N LEU A 96 10.05 -8.56 -2.65
CA LEU A 96 11.23 -8.89 -1.86
C LEU A 96 12.10 -9.92 -2.59
N THR A 97 11.48 -10.93 -3.23
CA THR A 97 12.22 -11.90 -4.04
C THR A 97 12.96 -11.20 -5.18
N THR A 98 12.27 -10.34 -5.94
CA THR A 98 12.90 -9.55 -7.01
C THR A 98 14.05 -8.69 -6.48
N PHE A 99 13.84 -8.01 -5.35
CA PHE A 99 14.88 -7.18 -4.72
C PHE A 99 16.10 -8.01 -4.32
N LEU A 100 15.91 -9.16 -3.67
CA LEU A 100 17.01 -10.01 -3.21
C LEU A 100 17.80 -10.64 -4.37
N ASN A 101 17.19 -10.82 -5.54
CA ASN A 101 17.86 -11.35 -6.73
C ASN A 101 18.91 -10.42 -7.30
N PHE A 102 18.88 -9.11 -6.97
CA PHE A 102 19.98 -8.21 -7.34
C PHE A 102 21.29 -8.56 -6.64
N PHE A 103 21.26 -9.19 -5.45
CA PHE A 103 22.47 -9.56 -4.74
C PHE A 103 23.12 -10.80 -5.34
N GLU A 104 24.43 -10.74 -5.56
CA GLU A 104 25.20 -11.90 -6.00
C GLU A 104 25.32 -12.94 -4.89
N ASP A 105 25.47 -14.22 -5.23
CA ASP A 105 25.53 -15.31 -4.24
C ASP A 105 26.73 -15.22 -3.27
N GLN A 106 27.80 -14.54 -3.68
CA GLN A 106 28.95 -14.26 -2.81
C GLN A 106 28.66 -13.22 -1.72
N ASP A 107 27.68 -12.34 -1.94
CA ASP A 107 27.31 -11.27 -1.02
C ASP A 107 26.04 -11.58 -0.23
N LEU A 108 25.13 -12.37 -0.79
CA LEU A 108 24.00 -12.94 -0.09
C LEU A 108 23.67 -14.28 -0.74
N ASN A 109 24.05 -15.38 -0.08
CA ASN A 109 23.92 -16.69 -0.70
C ASN A 109 22.46 -17.14 -0.81
N LYS A 110 22.21 -18.19 -1.61
CA LYS A 110 20.87 -18.71 -1.86
C LYS A 110 20.11 -19.09 -0.58
N GLU A 111 20.80 -19.70 0.39
CA GLU A 111 20.20 -20.10 1.68
C GLU A 111 19.79 -18.87 2.50
N GLN A 112 20.63 -17.84 2.55
CA GLN A 112 20.34 -16.57 3.22
C GLN A 112 19.15 -15.86 2.57
N LYS A 113 19.10 -15.79 1.23
CA LYS A 113 17.96 -15.24 0.47
C LYS A 113 16.67 -15.99 0.80
N GLN A 114 16.69 -17.33 0.75
CA GLN A 114 15.53 -18.16 1.07
C GLN A 114 15.08 -17.99 2.54
N GLN A 115 16.02 -17.87 3.46
CA GLN A 115 15.72 -17.64 4.86
C GLN A 115 15.05 -16.29 5.09
N VAL A 116 15.51 -15.21 4.43
CA VAL A 116 14.85 -13.90 4.49
C VAL A 116 13.41 -14.00 4.01
N LEU A 117 13.19 -14.65 2.86
CA LEU A 117 11.85 -14.79 2.28
C LEU A 117 10.92 -15.59 3.19
N LYS A 118 11.40 -16.72 3.73
CA LYS A 118 10.61 -17.56 4.64
C LYS A 118 10.23 -16.80 5.91
N GLU A 119 11.19 -16.19 6.59
CA GLU A 119 10.93 -15.48 7.84
C GLU A 119 10.07 -14.22 7.60
N PHE A 120 10.24 -13.55 6.46
CA PHE A 120 9.37 -12.43 6.09
C PHE A 120 7.94 -12.88 5.83
N LYS A 121 7.73 -13.99 5.11
CA LYS A 121 6.41 -14.57 4.86
C LYS A 121 5.70 -14.95 6.15
N GLU A 122 6.42 -15.59 7.08
CA GLU A 122 5.91 -15.90 8.42
C GLU A 122 5.52 -14.60 9.16
N HIS A 123 6.39 -13.58 9.15
CA HIS A 123 6.10 -12.28 9.75
C HIS A 123 4.87 -11.59 9.13
N SER A 124 4.74 -11.58 7.80
CA SER A 124 3.67 -10.88 7.10
C SER A 124 2.31 -11.56 7.25
N ASN A 125 2.30 -12.88 7.47
CA ASN A 125 1.07 -13.66 7.61
C ASN A 125 0.64 -13.86 9.06
N THR A 126 1.54 -13.63 10.03
CA THR A 126 1.20 -13.75 11.45
C THR A 126 0.47 -12.51 11.92
N LEU A 127 -0.79 -12.67 12.33
CA LEU A 127 -1.56 -11.59 12.93
C LEU A 127 -1.27 -11.48 14.43
N THR A 128 -0.45 -10.51 14.82
CA THR A 128 -0.23 -10.14 16.22
C THR A 128 -0.61 -8.69 16.49
N LEU A 129 -0.71 -8.34 17.78
CA LEU A 129 -0.90 -6.95 18.17
C LEU A 129 0.27 -6.07 17.70
N GLU A 130 1.50 -6.58 17.72
CA GLU A 130 2.69 -5.88 17.21
C GLU A 130 2.57 -5.58 15.72
N THR A 131 2.21 -6.57 14.90
CA THR A 131 2.08 -6.36 13.44
C THR A 131 0.96 -5.38 13.11
N LEU A 132 -0.13 -5.38 13.88
CA LEU A 132 -1.22 -4.41 13.75
C LEU A 132 -0.80 -2.99 14.14
N LEU A 133 -0.06 -2.84 15.25
CA LEU A 133 0.46 -1.53 15.67
C LEU A 133 1.42 -0.95 14.64
N GLU A 134 2.29 -1.78 14.06
CA GLU A 134 3.23 -1.33 13.02
C GLU A 134 2.49 -0.86 11.77
N GLN A 135 1.38 -1.52 11.42
CA GLN A 135 0.51 -1.05 10.35
C GLN A 135 -0.07 0.31 10.73
N ILE A 136 -0.75 0.46 11.87
CA ILE A 136 -1.30 1.75 12.34
C ILE A 136 -0.26 2.88 12.31
N LYS A 137 0.94 2.60 12.81
CA LYS A 137 2.07 3.54 12.81
C LYS A 137 2.44 3.97 11.40
N SER A 138 2.42 3.05 10.43
CA SER A 138 2.64 3.37 9.02
C SER A 138 1.63 4.41 8.50
N TYR A 139 0.35 4.32 8.89
CA TYR A 139 -0.66 5.33 8.53
C TYR A 139 -0.31 6.70 9.09
N LYS A 140 0.06 6.76 10.38
CA LYS A 140 0.44 8.01 11.04
C LYS A 140 1.65 8.66 10.38
N TYR A 141 2.67 7.87 10.03
CA TYR A 141 3.85 8.40 9.35
C TYR A 141 3.53 8.97 7.98
N ILE A 142 2.75 8.25 7.17
CA ILE A 142 2.36 8.73 5.84
C ILE A 142 1.53 10.02 5.95
N VAL A 143 0.56 10.07 6.87
CA VAL A 143 -0.24 11.29 7.10
C VAL A 143 0.62 12.45 7.61
N SER A 144 1.54 12.19 8.54
CA SER A 144 2.44 13.23 9.06
C SER A 144 3.33 13.77 7.95
N ALA A 145 3.87 12.89 7.10
CA ALA A 145 4.68 13.27 5.95
C ALA A 145 3.88 14.08 4.92
N LEU A 146 2.60 13.74 4.72
CA LEU A 146 1.69 14.46 3.85
C LEU A 146 1.46 15.89 4.35
N LEU A 147 1.12 16.04 5.63
CA LEU A 147 0.87 17.33 6.26
C LEU A 147 2.12 18.21 6.34
N GLN A 148 3.31 17.60 6.43
CA GLN A 148 4.59 18.31 6.42
C GLN A 148 5.18 18.51 5.02
N LYS A 149 4.48 18.08 3.96
CA LYS A 149 4.95 18.18 2.56
C LYS A 149 6.32 17.52 2.36
N ASP A 150 6.52 16.35 2.97
CA ASP A 150 7.74 15.56 2.84
C ASP A 150 8.00 15.21 1.36
N LEU A 151 9.21 15.51 0.90
CA LEU A 151 9.63 15.31 -0.48
C LEU A 151 9.47 13.85 -0.93
N TYR A 152 9.86 12.89 -0.09
CA TYR A 152 9.84 11.48 -0.47
C TYR A 152 8.42 10.93 -0.54
N LEU A 153 7.49 11.49 0.22
CA LEU A 153 6.09 11.12 0.07
C LEU A 153 5.55 11.56 -1.29
N SER A 154 5.92 12.74 -1.80
CA SER A 154 5.48 13.19 -3.13
C SER A 154 6.00 12.30 -4.27
N ILE A 155 7.15 11.63 -4.06
CA ILE A 155 7.72 10.65 -5.00
C ILE A 155 6.99 9.31 -4.88
N MET A 156 6.67 8.87 -3.66
CA MET A 156 6.04 7.58 -3.40
C MET A 156 4.53 7.58 -3.69
N MET A 157 3.84 8.65 -3.33
CA MET A 157 2.38 8.81 -3.42
C MET A 157 2.03 10.17 -4.06
N PRO A 158 2.38 10.36 -5.35
CA PRO A 158 2.18 11.63 -6.04
C PRO A 158 0.70 12.03 -6.15
N LEU A 159 -0.21 11.08 -6.38
CA LEU A 159 -1.63 11.40 -6.56
C LEU A 159 -2.28 11.83 -5.24
N LEU A 160 -1.93 11.18 -4.13
CA LEU A 160 -2.38 11.60 -2.79
C LEU A 160 -1.84 12.99 -2.45
N THR A 161 -0.57 13.26 -2.76
CA THR A 161 0.05 14.56 -2.51
C THR A 161 -0.62 15.67 -3.35
N GLU A 162 -0.90 15.42 -4.62
CA GLU A 162 -1.62 16.35 -5.49
C GLU A 162 -3.06 16.58 -5.00
N CYS A 163 -3.76 15.51 -4.62
CA CYS A 163 -5.11 15.58 -4.07
C CYS A 163 -5.17 16.54 -2.87
N VAL A 164 -4.29 16.33 -1.89
CA VAL A 164 -4.26 17.19 -0.69
C VAL A 164 -3.86 18.62 -1.04
N SER A 165 -2.85 18.81 -1.88
CA SER A 165 -2.41 20.16 -2.30
C SER A 165 -3.54 20.94 -2.96
N ASN A 166 -4.33 20.28 -3.82
CA ASN A 166 -5.48 20.91 -4.48
C ASN A 166 -6.68 21.12 -3.54
N LEU A 167 -6.74 20.40 -2.41
CA LEU A 167 -7.72 20.60 -1.36
C LEU A 167 -7.35 21.72 -0.37
N GLU A 168 -6.10 22.19 -0.35
CA GLU A 168 -5.65 23.28 0.56
C GLU A 168 -6.49 24.54 0.40
N ALA A 169 -6.92 24.86 -0.83
CA ALA A 169 -7.78 26.01 -1.12
C ALA A 169 -9.15 25.97 -0.42
N TYR A 170 -9.59 24.77 0.00
CA TYR A 170 -10.86 24.55 0.71
C TYR A 170 -10.65 24.33 2.21
N SER A 171 -9.41 24.32 2.70
CA SER A 171 -9.06 24.14 4.10
C SER A 171 -9.13 25.48 4.85
N SER A 172 -10.31 26.10 4.88
CA SER A 172 -10.55 27.35 5.64
C SER A 172 -10.86 27.07 7.10
N THR A 173 -10.58 28.03 7.99
CA THR A 173 -10.88 27.97 9.44
C THR A 173 -12.36 28.11 9.79
N ASP A 174 -13.22 28.40 8.81
CA ASP A 174 -14.65 28.57 9.02
C ASP A 174 -15.38 27.22 8.92
N ASP A 175 -15.90 26.75 10.04
CA ASP A 175 -16.74 25.57 10.12
C ASP A 175 -18.23 25.94 9.92
N PRO A 176 -18.98 25.25 9.04
CA PRO A 176 -18.58 24.14 8.18
C PRO A 176 -18.00 24.58 6.81
N VAL A 177 -17.00 23.85 6.32
CA VAL A 177 -16.44 24.03 4.97
C VAL A 177 -17.50 23.74 3.90
N ASN A 178 -17.94 24.79 3.20
CA ASN A 178 -18.97 24.70 2.15
C ASN A 178 -18.36 24.64 0.75
N ILE A 179 -18.05 23.43 0.28
CA ILE A 179 -17.54 23.20 -1.09
C ILE A 179 -18.71 22.98 -2.06
N SER A 180 -18.78 23.80 -3.11
CA SER A 180 -19.80 23.62 -4.15
C SER A 180 -19.70 22.22 -4.80
N PRO A 181 -20.84 21.51 -5.02
CA PRO A 181 -20.86 20.22 -5.70
C PRO A 181 -20.31 20.23 -7.13
N SER A 182 -20.25 21.40 -7.78
CA SER A 182 -19.69 21.57 -9.13
C SER A 182 -18.20 21.86 -9.14
N SER A 183 -17.57 22.05 -7.98
CA SER A 183 -16.14 22.31 -7.89
C SER A 183 -15.37 21.04 -8.20
N MET A 184 -14.41 21.13 -9.12
CA MET A 184 -13.58 20.02 -9.54
C MET A 184 -12.12 20.33 -9.20
N ILE A 185 -11.40 19.31 -8.72
CA ILE A 185 -9.95 19.36 -8.56
C ILE A 185 -9.29 18.35 -9.50
N LYS A 186 -8.07 18.69 -9.92
CA LYS A 186 -7.24 17.79 -10.70
C LYS A 186 -6.55 16.76 -9.79
N ILE A 187 -6.49 15.51 -10.23
CA ILE A 187 -5.68 14.44 -9.62
C ILE A 187 -5.13 13.58 -10.76
N GLY A 188 -3.82 13.65 -10.98
CA GLY A 188 -3.18 13.15 -12.19
C GLY A 188 -3.81 13.78 -13.43
N ASP A 189 -4.16 12.97 -14.42
CA ASP A 189 -4.82 13.46 -15.65
C ASP A 189 -6.35 13.61 -15.50
N HIS A 190 -6.89 13.50 -14.28
CA HIS A 190 -8.33 13.38 -14.05
C HIS A 190 -8.88 14.56 -13.25
N GLN A 191 -10.19 14.77 -13.36
CA GLN A 191 -10.94 15.75 -12.59
C GLN A 191 -11.92 15.01 -11.69
N VAL A 192 -11.93 15.34 -10.41
CA VAL A 192 -12.85 14.76 -9.42
C VAL A 192 -13.56 15.86 -8.66
N SER A 193 -14.74 15.56 -8.13
CA SER A 193 -15.49 16.45 -7.23
C SER A 193 -14.61 16.84 -6.04
N ALA A 194 -14.36 18.13 -5.87
CA ALA A 194 -13.59 18.67 -4.75
C ALA A 194 -14.26 18.33 -3.41
N ARG A 195 -15.60 18.39 -3.39
CA ARG A 195 -16.42 18.04 -2.22
C ARG A 195 -16.24 16.57 -1.84
N ASP A 196 -16.31 15.67 -2.80
CA ASP A 196 -16.18 14.24 -2.53
C ASP A 196 -14.75 13.90 -2.09
N ALA A 197 -13.74 14.48 -2.75
CA ALA A 197 -12.35 14.31 -2.36
C ALA A 197 -12.09 14.82 -0.93
N TYR A 198 -12.62 15.99 -0.58
CA TYR A 198 -12.50 16.56 0.77
C TYR A 198 -13.17 15.67 1.83
N ASN A 199 -14.41 15.23 1.58
CA ASN A 199 -15.15 14.36 2.51
C ASN A 199 -14.43 13.03 2.71
N ASN A 200 -13.95 12.41 1.63
CA ASN A 200 -13.22 11.15 1.70
C ASN A 200 -11.87 11.30 2.40
N PHE A 201 -11.14 12.40 2.15
CA PHE A 201 -9.90 12.68 2.85
C PHE A 201 -10.13 12.93 4.34
N THR A 202 -11.17 13.68 4.70
CA THR A 202 -11.57 13.92 6.09
C THR A 202 -11.95 12.63 6.81
N ALA A 203 -12.75 11.76 6.16
CA ALA A 203 -13.09 10.44 6.68
C ALA A 203 -11.84 9.58 6.89
N PHE A 204 -10.92 9.58 5.92
CA PHE A 204 -9.64 8.87 6.03
C PHE A 204 -8.82 9.36 7.24
N LEU A 205 -8.64 10.68 7.40
CA LEU A 205 -7.94 11.26 8.54
C LEU A 205 -8.62 10.93 9.87
N THR A 206 -9.95 10.93 9.90
CA THR A 206 -10.74 10.60 11.10
C THR A 206 -10.49 9.17 11.56
N HIS A 207 -10.50 8.19 10.64
CA HIS A 207 -10.19 6.81 10.98
C HIS A 207 -8.74 6.62 11.45
N ILE A 208 -7.78 7.36 10.87
CA ILE A 208 -6.39 7.35 11.35
C ILE A 208 -6.30 7.95 12.76
N GLY A 209 -7.11 8.95 13.06
CA GLY A 209 -7.30 9.47 14.41
C GLY A 209 -7.74 8.38 15.39
N PHE A 210 -8.79 7.62 15.07
CA PHE A 210 -9.23 6.50 15.91
C PHE A 210 -8.15 5.44 16.11
N LEU A 211 -7.46 5.05 15.03
CA LEU A 211 -6.35 4.09 15.10
C LEU A 211 -5.21 4.61 15.98
N SER A 212 -4.93 5.91 15.94
CA SER A 212 -3.92 6.54 16.81
C SER A 212 -4.32 6.46 18.28
N SER A 213 -5.60 6.67 18.60
CA SER A 213 -6.11 6.50 19.97
C SER A 213 -6.01 5.04 20.44
N PHE A 214 -6.28 4.06 19.57
CA PHE A 214 -6.06 2.64 19.90
C PHE A 214 -4.59 2.36 20.20
N GLU A 215 -3.67 2.82 19.35
CA GLU A 215 -2.22 2.67 19.56
C GLU A 215 -1.78 3.23 20.91
N GLU A 216 -2.21 4.46 21.26
CA GLU A 216 -1.85 5.09 22.52
C GLU A 216 -2.30 4.26 23.73
N ILE A 217 -3.55 3.79 23.73
CA ILE A 217 -4.07 2.92 24.80
C ILE A 217 -3.27 1.62 24.88
N ILE A 218 -2.97 0.99 23.74
CA ILE A 218 -2.19 -0.25 23.68
C ILE A 218 -0.77 -0.04 24.23
N GLU A 219 -0.12 1.07 23.89
CA GLU A 219 1.21 1.38 24.39
C GLU A 219 1.22 1.62 25.90
N GLN A 220 0.24 2.34 26.44
CA GLN A 220 0.08 2.56 27.88
C GLN A 220 -0.16 1.23 28.62
N LEU A 221 -1.00 0.35 28.08
CA LEU A 221 -1.23 -0.99 28.62
C LEU A 221 0.04 -1.84 28.63
N LYS A 222 0.83 -1.82 27.55
CA LYS A 222 2.09 -2.57 27.44
C LYS A 222 3.16 -2.09 28.41
N LYS A 223 3.20 -0.78 28.71
CA LYS A 223 4.14 -0.18 29.68
C LYS A 223 3.70 -0.37 31.13
N GLY A 224 2.50 -0.90 31.38
CA GLY A 224 1.91 -0.96 32.73
C GLY A 224 1.50 0.41 33.27
N GLU A 225 1.47 1.45 32.42
CA GLU A 225 1.04 2.82 32.76
C GLU A 225 -0.49 2.92 32.81
N LYS A 226 -1.20 1.94 32.25
CA LYS A 226 -2.65 1.81 32.29
C LYS A 226 -3.03 0.41 32.75
N GLU A 227 -3.91 0.34 33.74
CA GLU A 227 -4.42 -0.94 34.23
C GLU A 227 -5.59 -1.46 33.38
N THR A 228 -5.76 -2.78 33.38
CA THR A 228 -6.94 -3.42 32.78
C THR A 228 -8.12 -3.22 33.72
N THR A 229 -8.80 -2.09 33.56
CA THR A 229 -9.97 -1.70 34.37
C THR A 229 -11.25 -1.72 33.54
N PRO A 230 -12.43 -1.79 34.17
CA PRO A 230 -13.71 -1.57 33.48
C PRO A 230 -13.75 -0.24 32.71
N GLN A 231 -13.04 0.78 33.20
CA GLN A 231 -12.92 2.08 32.53
C GLN A 231 -12.15 1.98 31.22
N THR A 232 -11.02 1.25 31.19
CA THR A 232 -10.27 0.99 29.94
C THR A 232 -11.12 0.24 28.91
N ILE A 233 -11.92 -0.74 29.33
CA ILE A 233 -12.85 -1.47 28.45
C ILE A 233 -13.92 -0.51 27.88
N LYS A 234 -14.46 0.37 28.71
CA LYS A 234 -15.44 1.38 28.29
C LYS A 234 -14.86 2.31 27.23
N GLU A 235 -13.67 2.85 27.45
CA GLU A 235 -12.97 3.75 26.50
C GLU A 235 -12.71 3.06 25.15
N LEU A 236 -12.26 1.80 25.16
CA LEU A 236 -12.06 1.03 23.94
C LEU A 236 -13.37 0.79 23.18
N ASN A 237 -14.46 0.51 23.89
CA ASN A 237 -15.78 0.34 23.28
C ASN A 237 -16.33 1.65 22.70
N GLU A 238 -16.08 2.79 23.35
CA GLU A 238 -16.42 4.11 22.81
C GLU A 238 -15.65 4.43 21.51
N LEU A 239 -14.36 4.05 21.46
CA LEU A 239 -13.55 4.15 20.23
C LEU A 239 -14.06 3.23 19.12
N PHE A 240 -14.36 1.96 19.43
CA PHE A 240 -14.94 1.05 18.44
C PHE A 240 -16.29 1.54 17.93
N ASN A 241 -17.14 2.10 18.79
CA ASN A 241 -18.41 2.68 18.40
C ASN A 241 -18.23 3.90 17.48
N SER A 242 -17.30 4.80 17.82
CA SER A 242 -16.94 5.94 16.97
C SER A 242 -16.45 5.49 15.58
N ALA A 243 -15.58 4.48 15.54
CA ALA A 243 -15.10 3.88 14.30
C ALA A 243 -16.21 3.21 13.48
N SER A 244 -17.21 2.61 14.13
CA SER A 244 -18.32 1.89 13.48
C SER A 244 -19.35 2.84 12.87
N THR A 245 -19.52 4.02 13.47
CA THR A 245 -20.53 5.03 13.08
C THR A 245 -20.00 6.07 12.09
N THR A 246 -18.68 6.22 12.00
CA THR A 246 -18.02 7.10 11.03
C THR A 246 -17.98 6.44 9.64
N PRO A 247 -18.42 7.11 8.57
CA PRO A 247 -18.35 6.57 7.20
C PRO A 247 -16.91 6.28 6.76
N PHE A 248 -16.67 5.11 6.15
CA PHE A 248 -15.39 4.83 5.51
C PHE A 248 -15.11 5.75 4.30
N PRO A 249 -13.84 6.07 4.05
CA PRO A 249 -13.46 6.82 2.87
C PRO A 249 -13.67 6.00 1.60
N ASN A 250 -14.36 6.55 0.60
CA ASN A 250 -14.63 5.90 -0.67
C ASN A 250 -13.99 6.67 -1.84
N PHE A 251 -12.83 6.19 -2.28
CA PHE A 251 -12.11 6.76 -3.41
C PHE A 251 -12.43 6.08 -4.76
N ASN A 252 -13.51 5.30 -4.87
CA ASN A 252 -13.91 4.63 -6.12
C ASN A 252 -14.29 5.60 -7.26
N THR A 253 -14.50 6.88 -6.93
CA THR A 253 -14.67 7.96 -7.92
C THR A 253 -13.35 8.41 -8.54
N SER A 254 -12.21 8.07 -7.92
CA SER A 254 -10.84 8.34 -8.39
C SER A 254 -10.02 7.04 -8.40
N PRO A 255 -10.21 6.15 -9.40
CA PRO A 255 -9.68 4.80 -9.34
C PRO A 255 -8.14 4.73 -9.34
N TYR A 256 -7.43 5.71 -9.92
CA TYR A 256 -5.97 5.77 -9.81
C TYR A 256 -5.50 6.14 -8.41
N LEU A 257 -6.13 7.14 -7.78
CA LEU A 257 -5.83 7.49 -6.40
C LEU A 257 -6.17 6.33 -5.45
N PHE A 258 -7.30 5.66 -5.67
CA PHE A 258 -7.66 4.46 -4.91
C PHE A 258 -6.60 3.36 -5.02
N ASN A 259 -6.10 3.09 -6.23
CA ASN A 259 -5.04 2.10 -6.44
C ASN A 259 -3.73 2.48 -5.74
N GLU A 260 -3.32 3.75 -5.80
CA GLU A 260 -2.14 4.25 -5.07
C GLU A 260 -2.32 4.07 -3.56
N LEU A 261 -3.49 4.44 -3.03
CA LEU A 261 -3.80 4.27 -1.61
C LEU A 261 -3.75 2.79 -1.20
N VAL A 262 -4.38 1.87 -1.94
CA VAL A 262 -4.35 0.43 -1.63
C VAL A 262 -2.94 -0.18 -1.76
N ALA A 263 -2.08 0.35 -2.62
CA ALA A 263 -0.70 -0.13 -2.75
C ALA A 263 0.16 0.18 -1.50
N HIS A 264 -0.14 1.26 -0.79
CA HIS A 264 0.60 1.70 0.40
C HIS A 264 -0.11 1.41 1.72
N PHE A 265 -1.43 1.25 1.69
CA PHE A 265 -2.28 0.99 2.85
C PHE A 265 -2.93 -0.40 2.77
N PRO A 266 -2.39 -1.41 3.48
CA PRO A 266 -2.94 -2.77 3.44
C PRO A 266 -4.38 -2.87 4.00
N PHE A 267 -4.83 -1.88 4.76
CA PHE A 267 -6.21 -1.75 5.24
C PHE A 267 -6.76 -0.40 4.82
N PHE A 268 -7.41 -0.35 3.67
CA PHE A 268 -7.97 0.87 3.12
C PHE A 268 -9.43 0.69 2.76
N ASP A 269 -10.21 1.78 2.80
CA ASP A 269 -11.66 1.81 2.47
C ASP A 269 -12.42 0.73 3.29
N GLY A 270 -13.27 -0.08 2.66
CA GLY A 270 -14.06 -1.14 3.30
C GLY A 270 -13.24 -2.21 4.04
N ASN A 271 -11.92 -2.24 3.90
CA ASN A 271 -11.06 -3.15 4.64
C ASN A 271 -10.76 -2.66 6.09
N PHE A 272 -11.17 -1.43 6.45
CA PHE A 272 -11.12 -0.96 7.84
C PHE A 272 -11.90 -1.86 8.80
N ASN A 273 -13.03 -2.43 8.36
CA ASN A 273 -13.77 -3.41 9.15
C ASN A 273 -12.90 -4.61 9.58
N ASN A 274 -12.05 -5.11 8.68
CA ASN A 274 -11.16 -6.21 9.00
C ASN A 274 -10.08 -5.77 9.98
N LEU A 275 -9.49 -4.58 9.80
CA LEU A 275 -8.50 -4.04 10.73
C LEU A 275 -9.07 -3.88 12.15
N TYR A 276 -10.25 -3.26 12.29
CA TYR A 276 -10.89 -3.09 13.60
C TYR A 276 -11.33 -4.42 14.20
N GLY A 277 -11.81 -5.38 13.40
CA GLY A 277 -12.11 -6.74 13.86
C GLY A 277 -10.88 -7.46 14.40
N MET A 278 -9.75 -7.37 13.69
CA MET A 278 -8.47 -7.92 14.13
C MET A 278 -7.96 -7.24 15.41
N LEU A 279 -8.04 -5.90 15.49
CA LEU A 279 -7.69 -5.15 16.70
C LEU A 279 -8.54 -5.57 17.89
N LYS A 280 -9.86 -5.71 17.71
CA LYS A 280 -10.78 -6.16 18.75
C LYS A 280 -10.39 -7.54 19.28
N GLN A 281 -10.06 -8.47 18.40
CA GLN A 281 -9.62 -9.81 18.79
C GLN A 281 -8.30 -9.78 19.56
N GLN A 282 -7.29 -9.05 19.06
CA GLN A 282 -5.98 -8.99 19.72
C GLN A 282 -6.02 -8.26 21.06
N LEU A 283 -6.83 -7.20 21.18
CA LEU A 283 -7.08 -6.49 22.43
C LEU A 283 -7.85 -7.33 23.44
N ALA A 284 -8.85 -8.09 23.00
CA ALA A 284 -9.59 -9.00 23.87
C ALA A 284 -8.67 -10.05 24.50
N ASN A 285 -7.73 -10.57 23.70
CA ASN A 285 -6.69 -11.50 24.18
C ASN A 285 -5.73 -10.83 25.17
N LEU A 286 -5.24 -9.62 24.87
CA LEU A 286 -4.35 -8.87 25.76
C LEU A 286 -5.00 -8.59 27.12
N LEU A 287 -6.26 -8.16 27.10
CA LEU A 287 -7.02 -7.77 28.29
C LEU A 287 -7.73 -8.95 28.97
N LYS A 288 -7.68 -10.15 28.38
CA LYS A 288 -8.40 -11.36 28.84
C LYS A 288 -9.88 -11.09 29.12
N THR A 289 -10.56 -10.45 28.17
CA THR A 289 -11.96 -10.04 28.32
C THR A 289 -12.79 -10.32 27.07
N GLU A 290 -14.06 -10.68 27.29
CA GLU A 290 -15.07 -10.79 26.22
C GLU A 290 -15.87 -9.48 26.05
N GLY A 291 -15.66 -8.49 26.92
CA GLY A 291 -16.44 -7.25 26.98
C GLY A 291 -16.16 -6.22 25.88
N LEU A 292 -15.24 -6.51 24.95
CA LEU A 292 -14.97 -5.63 23.80
C LEU A 292 -16.00 -5.85 22.69
N ILE A 293 -16.60 -4.77 22.20
CA ILE A 293 -17.66 -4.79 21.21
C ILE A 293 -17.23 -3.94 20.02
N PHE A 294 -17.23 -4.54 18.83
CA PHE A 294 -17.07 -3.86 17.57
C PHE A 294 -18.19 -4.31 16.63
N ALA A 295 -18.91 -3.35 16.05
CA ALA A 295 -20.00 -3.60 15.11
C ALA A 295 -19.55 -3.15 13.72
N PRO A 296 -19.19 -4.07 12.81
CA PRO A 296 -18.71 -3.70 11.48
C PRO A 296 -19.71 -2.79 10.76
N GLN A 297 -19.20 -1.72 10.15
CA GLN A 297 -20.04 -0.81 9.36
C GLN A 297 -20.61 -1.58 8.17
N LYS A 298 -21.91 -1.39 7.90
CA LYS A 298 -22.56 -1.93 6.70
C LYS A 298 -22.08 -1.13 5.48
N ILE A 299 -21.29 -1.78 4.63
CA ILE A 299 -20.81 -1.18 3.39
C ILE A 299 -21.94 -1.25 2.36
N ASN A 300 -22.57 -0.10 2.10
CA ASN A 300 -23.63 0.02 1.09
C ASN A 300 -23.04 0.38 -0.28
N LEU A 301 -22.10 -0.44 -0.76
CA LEU A 301 -21.54 -0.31 -2.11
C LEU A 301 -22.28 -1.26 -3.08
N PRO A 302 -22.42 -0.88 -4.36
CA PRO A 302 -22.85 -1.81 -5.40
C PRO A 302 -21.98 -3.09 -5.40
N PRO A 303 -22.54 -4.29 -5.65
CA PRO A 303 -21.78 -5.54 -5.66
C PRO A 303 -20.55 -5.51 -6.60
N GLU A 304 -20.67 -4.80 -7.72
CA GLU A 304 -19.58 -4.59 -8.67
C GLU A 304 -18.41 -3.80 -8.08
N ASP A 305 -18.67 -2.78 -7.27
CA ASP A 305 -17.64 -1.98 -6.60
C ASP A 305 -16.98 -2.78 -5.47
N ILE A 306 -17.74 -3.62 -4.77
CA ILE A 306 -17.19 -4.56 -3.77
C ILE A 306 -16.22 -5.54 -4.45
N SER A 307 -16.63 -6.14 -5.56
CA SER A 307 -15.82 -7.10 -6.31
C SER A 307 -14.56 -6.45 -6.89
N TYR A 308 -14.69 -5.23 -7.43
CA TYR A 308 -13.56 -4.42 -7.88
C TYR A 308 -12.56 -4.18 -6.75
N ASN A 309 -13.02 -3.73 -5.57
CA ASN A 309 -12.17 -3.45 -4.42
C ASN A 309 -11.43 -4.71 -3.93
N GLN A 310 -12.10 -5.86 -3.91
CA GLN A 310 -11.48 -7.14 -3.56
C GLN A 310 -10.40 -7.57 -4.55
N ALA A 311 -10.64 -7.39 -5.86
CA ALA A 311 -9.67 -7.70 -6.90
C ALA A 311 -8.43 -6.78 -6.82
N ILE A 312 -8.63 -5.47 -6.61
CA ILE A 312 -7.53 -4.51 -6.42
C ILE A 312 -6.69 -4.88 -5.18
N PHE A 313 -7.32 -5.24 -4.07
CA PHE A 313 -6.62 -5.67 -2.85
C PHE A 313 -5.80 -6.95 -3.05
N PHE A 314 -6.32 -7.91 -3.82
CA PHE A 314 -5.54 -9.10 -4.17
C PHE A 314 -4.32 -8.72 -5.02
N LEU A 315 -4.52 -7.92 -6.07
CA LEU A 315 -3.47 -7.52 -7.00
C LEU A 315 -2.38 -6.66 -6.37
N SER A 316 -2.71 -5.81 -5.38
CA SER A 316 -1.69 -4.98 -4.71
C SER A 316 -0.62 -5.82 -4.00
N LYS A 317 -0.90 -7.08 -3.70
CA LYS A 317 0.04 -8.04 -3.11
C LYS A 317 0.89 -8.80 -4.13
N GLN A 318 0.68 -8.58 -5.43
CA GLN A 318 1.28 -9.37 -6.51
C GLN A 318 2.47 -8.67 -7.19
N GLY A 319 3.09 -7.71 -6.50
CA GLY A 319 4.20 -6.91 -7.03
C GLY A 319 3.83 -6.08 -8.26
N ASN A 320 4.82 -5.77 -9.11
CA ASN A 320 4.63 -4.86 -10.24
C ASN A 320 3.59 -5.34 -11.26
N ILE A 321 3.51 -6.66 -11.51
CA ILE A 321 2.50 -7.23 -12.44
C ILE A 321 1.10 -6.88 -11.94
N GLY A 322 0.86 -7.05 -10.63
CA GLY A 322 -0.38 -6.64 -9.97
C GLY A 322 -0.70 -5.16 -10.19
N LEU A 323 0.29 -4.27 -9.96
CA LEU A 323 0.14 -2.83 -10.18
C LEU A 323 -0.23 -2.47 -11.63
N LYS A 324 0.35 -3.16 -12.63
CA LYS A 324 0.00 -2.93 -14.06
C LYS A 324 -1.43 -3.37 -14.39
N ILE A 325 -1.90 -4.46 -13.80
CA ILE A 325 -3.29 -4.91 -13.95
C ILE A 325 -4.23 -3.93 -13.25
N MET A 326 -3.91 -3.47 -12.02
CA MET A 326 -4.65 -2.43 -11.31
C MET A 326 -4.78 -1.15 -12.15
N TYR A 327 -3.68 -0.69 -12.77
CA TYR A 327 -3.71 0.47 -13.68
C TYR A 327 -4.64 0.24 -14.89
N THR A 328 -4.61 -0.97 -15.46
CA THR A 328 -5.53 -1.35 -16.54
C THR A 328 -6.99 -1.32 -16.07
N MET A 329 -7.28 -1.82 -14.88
CA MET A 329 -8.61 -1.80 -14.28
C MET A 329 -9.11 -0.38 -14.02
N ALA A 330 -8.27 0.48 -13.44
CA ALA A 330 -8.63 1.88 -13.19
C ALA A 330 -9.02 2.62 -14.47
N ARG A 331 -8.22 2.45 -15.53
CA ARG A 331 -8.51 3.00 -16.86
C ARG A 331 -9.84 2.52 -17.43
N LEU A 332 -10.18 1.24 -17.24
CA LEU A 332 -11.45 0.69 -17.72
C LEU A 332 -12.64 1.15 -16.87
N GLN A 333 -12.45 1.34 -15.56
CA GLN A 333 -13.46 1.84 -14.63
C GLN A 333 -13.88 3.27 -14.99
N GLU A 334 -12.93 4.12 -15.40
CA GLU A 334 -13.24 5.44 -15.93
C GLU A 334 -13.99 5.36 -17.25
N GLY A 335 -13.51 4.51 -18.16
CA GLY A 335 -14.16 4.28 -19.44
C GLY A 335 -15.61 3.80 -19.31
N LYS A 336 -15.91 2.98 -18.28
CA LYS A 336 -17.26 2.51 -17.96
C LYS A 336 -18.24 3.67 -17.75
N ARG A 337 -17.77 4.80 -17.23
CA ARG A 337 -18.59 6.01 -16.95
C ARG A 337 -18.61 7.01 -18.12
N SER A 338 -17.89 6.73 -19.21
CA SER A 338 -17.75 7.66 -20.33
C SER A 338 -18.76 7.40 -21.44
N SER A 339 -19.31 8.47 -22.02
CA SER A 339 -20.14 8.41 -23.23
C SER A 339 -19.35 8.34 -24.53
N ASN A 340 -18.01 8.40 -24.49
CA ASN A 340 -17.19 8.36 -25.70
C ASN A 340 -17.15 6.92 -26.27
N PRO A 341 -17.49 6.72 -27.56
CA PRO A 341 -17.50 5.40 -28.20
C PRO A 341 -16.17 4.63 -28.11
N TYR A 342 -15.05 5.33 -27.93
CA TYR A 342 -13.74 4.73 -27.64
C TYR A 342 -13.75 3.79 -26.42
N TRP A 343 -14.61 4.07 -25.45
CA TRP A 343 -14.75 3.31 -24.20
C TRP A 343 -15.84 2.24 -24.25
N ILE A 344 -16.45 2.00 -25.41
CA ILE A 344 -17.42 0.92 -25.57
C ILE A 344 -16.85 -0.41 -25.04
N ASN A 345 -17.70 -1.18 -24.35
CA ASN A 345 -17.36 -2.44 -23.69
C ASN A 345 -16.30 -2.35 -22.58
N SER A 346 -15.90 -1.16 -22.12
CA SER A 346 -14.93 -1.05 -21.01
C SER A 346 -15.44 -1.67 -19.72
N GLY A 347 -16.74 -1.50 -19.42
CA GLY A 347 -17.40 -2.17 -18.28
C GLY A 347 -17.36 -3.70 -18.41
N THR A 348 -17.72 -4.25 -19.56
CA THR A 348 -17.67 -5.70 -19.81
C THR A 348 -16.25 -6.26 -19.72
N LYS A 349 -15.26 -5.55 -20.28
CA LYS A 349 -13.85 -5.95 -20.17
C LYS A 349 -13.36 -5.88 -18.73
N LEU A 350 -13.71 -4.81 -18.00
CA LEU A 350 -13.36 -4.66 -16.60
C LEU A 350 -13.91 -5.81 -15.77
N GLN A 351 -15.21 -6.11 -15.91
CA GLN A 351 -15.84 -7.19 -15.15
C GLN A 351 -15.16 -8.53 -15.43
N GLY A 352 -14.85 -8.84 -16.69
CA GLY A 352 -14.11 -10.06 -17.03
C GLY A 352 -12.72 -10.15 -16.40
N ILE A 353 -12.03 -9.01 -16.21
CA ILE A 353 -10.75 -8.98 -15.48
C ILE A 353 -10.99 -9.18 -13.98
N VAL A 354 -11.99 -8.50 -13.39
CA VAL A 354 -12.33 -8.63 -11.97
C VAL A 354 -12.66 -10.09 -11.63
N ASP A 355 -13.54 -10.72 -12.40
CA ASP A 355 -13.97 -12.10 -12.18
C ASP A 355 -12.78 -13.07 -12.28
N ALA A 356 -11.96 -12.91 -13.33
CA ALA A 356 -10.76 -13.73 -13.51
C ALA A 356 -9.78 -13.58 -12.35
N VAL A 357 -9.58 -12.35 -11.84
CA VAL A 357 -8.70 -12.09 -10.68
C VAL A 357 -9.24 -12.73 -9.41
N LEU A 358 -10.54 -12.61 -9.14
CA LEU A 358 -11.16 -13.22 -7.96
C LEU A 358 -11.09 -14.76 -8.02
N ASN A 359 -11.26 -15.36 -9.20
CA ASN A 359 -11.09 -16.80 -9.40
C ASN A 359 -9.65 -17.30 -9.14
N LEU A 360 -8.64 -16.44 -9.29
CA LEU A 360 -7.23 -16.78 -8.99
C LEU A 360 -6.93 -16.74 -7.50
N LYS A 361 -7.54 -15.80 -6.78
CA LYS A 361 -7.39 -15.66 -5.33
C LYS A 361 -7.69 -16.97 -4.61
N ASP A 362 -8.67 -17.71 -5.11
CA ASP A 362 -9.11 -18.98 -4.50
C ASP A 362 -8.23 -20.19 -4.89
N LYS A 363 -7.30 -20.03 -5.83
CA LYS A 363 -6.51 -21.13 -6.41
C LYS A 363 -4.99 -21.06 -6.12
N GLU A 364 -4.52 -20.07 -5.36
CA GLU A 364 -3.10 -19.83 -5.06
C GLU A 364 -2.16 -19.87 -6.29
N ASN A 365 -2.67 -19.47 -7.46
CA ASN A 365 -1.90 -19.53 -8.69
C ASN A 365 -0.87 -18.38 -8.79
N ASN A 366 0.32 -18.67 -9.31
CA ASN A 366 1.34 -17.66 -9.62
C ASN A 366 0.81 -16.71 -10.71
N LEU A 367 0.58 -15.43 -10.36
CA LEU A 367 0.03 -14.43 -11.27
C LEU A 367 0.83 -14.32 -12.58
N LYS A 368 2.17 -14.45 -12.51
CA LYS A 368 3.04 -14.38 -13.69
C LYS A 368 2.73 -15.50 -14.68
N GLU A 369 2.66 -16.74 -14.20
CA GLU A 369 2.39 -17.92 -15.03
C GLU A 369 0.99 -17.87 -15.63
N VAL A 370 0.01 -17.45 -14.84
CA VAL A 370 -1.37 -17.28 -15.30
C VAL A 370 -1.44 -16.26 -16.42
N VAL A 371 -0.80 -15.10 -16.27
CA VAL A 371 -0.78 -14.06 -17.29
C VAL A 371 0.02 -14.51 -18.52
N GLN A 372 0.97 -15.44 -18.43
CA GLN A 372 1.67 -15.96 -19.61
C GLN A 372 0.93 -17.10 -20.31
N ASN A 373 0.01 -17.78 -19.63
CA ASN A 373 -0.79 -18.86 -20.20
C ASN A 373 -1.93 -18.28 -21.06
N SER A 374 -1.86 -18.49 -22.38
CA SER A 374 -2.84 -17.99 -23.34
C SER A 374 -4.26 -18.55 -23.16
N GLU A 375 -4.40 -19.66 -22.44
CA GLU A 375 -5.68 -20.32 -22.15
C GLU A 375 -6.27 -19.86 -20.81
N SER A 376 -5.54 -19.08 -20.01
CA SER A 376 -6.04 -18.63 -18.71
C SER A 376 -7.14 -17.57 -18.86
N GLU A 377 -8.11 -17.60 -17.95
CA GLU A 377 -9.19 -16.61 -17.91
C GLU A 377 -8.66 -15.17 -17.84
N LEU A 378 -7.60 -14.95 -17.06
CA LEU A 378 -6.99 -13.63 -16.91
C LEU A 378 -6.28 -13.18 -18.18
N TYR A 379 -5.54 -14.06 -18.87
CA TYR A 379 -4.93 -13.72 -20.15
C TYR A 379 -6.02 -13.34 -21.16
N LEU A 380 -7.07 -14.15 -21.28
CA LEU A 380 -8.16 -13.91 -22.22
C LEU A 380 -8.88 -12.59 -21.90
N ALA A 381 -9.14 -12.31 -20.62
CA ALA A 381 -9.76 -11.06 -20.18
C ALA A 381 -8.88 -9.84 -20.48
N LEU A 382 -7.58 -9.91 -20.19
CA LEU A 382 -6.62 -8.85 -20.52
C LEU A 382 -6.47 -8.66 -22.03
N ASN A 383 -6.45 -9.74 -22.80
CA ASN A 383 -6.27 -9.73 -24.25
C ASN A 383 -7.55 -9.40 -25.04
N LYS A 384 -8.72 -9.31 -24.38
CA LYS A 384 -9.97 -8.92 -25.03
C LYS A 384 -9.86 -7.51 -25.64
N GLN A 385 -10.13 -7.39 -26.94
CA GLN A 385 -10.20 -6.11 -27.63
C GLN A 385 -11.52 -5.40 -27.30
N ARG A 386 -11.49 -4.07 -27.10
CA ARG A 386 -12.70 -3.30 -26.74
C ARG A 386 -13.64 -3.04 -27.92
N LEU A 387 -13.08 -2.89 -29.12
CA LEU A 387 -13.75 -2.35 -30.31
C LEU A 387 -14.15 -3.40 -31.36
N LEU A 388 -14.02 -4.71 -31.10
CA LEU A 388 -14.26 -5.73 -32.13
C LEU A 388 -15.58 -6.47 -31.88
N PRO A 389 -16.48 -6.38 -32.88
CA PRO A 389 -16.38 -7.27 -34.04
C PRO A 389 -16.31 -6.56 -35.42
N LEU A 390 -15.67 -5.38 -35.56
CA LEU A 390 -15.63 -4.67 -36.84
C LEU A 390 -14.59 -5.14 -37.88
N THR A 391 -13.71 -6.10 -37.59
CA THR A 391 -12.91 -6.76 -38.63
C THR A 391 -12.76 -8.26 -38.37
N PHE A 392 -12.92 -9.06 -39.43
CA PHE A 392 -12.81 -10.53 -39.45
C PHE A 392 -11.43 -11.03 -38.96
N LEU A 393 -10.41 -10.17 -38.95
CA LEU A 393 -9.06 -10.42 -38.42
C LEU A 393 -8.93 -10.18 -36.90
N GLY A 394 -9.85 -9.41 -36.30
CA GLY A 394 -9.88 -9.14 -34.86
C GLY A 394 -10.38 -10.33 -34.02
N SER A 395 -11.16 -11.22 -34.64
CA SER A 395 -11.70 -12.46 -34.07
C SER A 395 -10.66 -13.58 -33.92
N PHE A 396 -9.49 -13.46 -34.57
CA PHE A 396 -8.41 -14.45 -34.48
C PHE A 396 -7.35 -14.11 -33.42
N ALA A 397 -7.55 -13.05 -32.62
CA ALA A 397 -6.60 -12.61 -31.59
C ALA A 397 -5.14 -12.44 -32.09
N VAL A 398 -4.93 -12.23 -33.41
CA VAL A 398 -3.57 -12.18 -34.02
C VAL A 398 -2.73 -11.04 -33.42
N ASN A 399 -3.38 -9.96 -32.97
CA ASN A 399 -2.72 -8.84 -32.30
C ASN A 399 -3.13 -8.77 -30.82
N LYS A 400 -2.13 -8.76 -29.94
CA LYS A 400 -2.32 -8.58 -28.50
C LYS A 400 -2.99 -7.24 -28.20
N SER A 401 -3.87 -7.21 -27.20
CA SER A 401 -4.49 -5.95 -26.77
C SER A 401 -3.47 -5.04 -26.10
N LYS A 402 -3.66 -3.72 -26.17
CA LYS A 402 -2.80 -2.75 -25.45
C LYS A 402 -2.72 -3.02 -23.96
N SER A 403 -3.78 -3.58 -23.37
CA SER A 403 -3.78 -3.98 -21.95
C SER A 403 -2.83 -5.15 -21.72
N MET A 404 -2.87 -6.16 -22.60
CA MET A 404 -1.99 -7.32 -22.51
C MET A 404 -0.52 -6.93 -22.74
N MET A 405 -0.25 -6.15 -23.78
CA MET A 405 1.11 -5.69 -24.12
C MET A 405 1.79 -4.98 -22.96
N LYS A 406 1.07 -4.10 -22.25
CA LYS A 406 1.61 -3.37 -21.08
C LYS A 406 1.95 -4.29 -19.91
N VAL A 407 1.19 -5.37 -19.71
CA VAL A 407 1.46 -6.33 -18.64
C VAL A 407 2.63 -7.25 -19.02
N GLU A 408 2.72 -7.67 -20.29
CA GLU A 408 3.84 -8.47 -20.79
C GLU A 408 5.17 -7.72 -20.82
N GLU A 409 5.15 -6.43 -21.11
CA GLU A 409 6.33 -5.57 -21.04
C GLU A 409 6.91 -5.57 -19.62
N GLU A 410 6.07 -5.46 -18.59
CA GLU A 410 6.51 -5.57 -17.19
C GLU A 410 7.07 -6.96 -16.86
N ILE A 411 6.42 -8.01 -17.35
CA ILE A 411 6.92 -9.39 -17.19
C ILE A 411 8.31 -9.55 -17.85
N SER A 412 8.50 -8.96 -19.03
CA SER A 412 9.76 -9.03 -19.77
C SER A 412 10.87 -8.25 -19.07
N ASN A 413 10.57 -7.04 -18.57
CA ASN A 413 11.52 -6.24 -17.79
C ASN A 413 11.91 -6.92 -16.47
N SER A 414 10.99 -7.69 -15.86
CA SER A 414 11.27 -8.47 -14.65
C SER A 414 12.17 -9.69 -14.88
N LEU A 415 12.32 -10.15 -16.14
CA LEU A 415 13.15 -11.30 -16.52
C LEU A 415 14.61 -10.90 -16.84
N THR A 416 14.87 -9.63 -17.08
CA THR A 416 16.21 -9.09 -17.38
C THR A 416 16.98 -8.64 -16.13
N CYS A 417 16.43 -8.86 -14.93
CA CYS A 417 17.05 -8.55 -13.64
C CYS A 417 17.74 -9.76 -13.02
#